data_AF-A0AAW2JGS5-F1
#
_entry.id   AF-A0AAW2JGS5-F1
#
_cell.length_a   1.000
_cell.length_b   1.000
_cell.length_c   1.000
_cell.angle_alpha   90.00
_cell.angle_beta   90.00
_cell.angle_gamma   90.00
#
_symmetry.space_group_name_H-M   'P 1'
#
loop_
_entity.id
_entity.type
_entity.pdbx_description
1 polymer ?
#
loop_
_entity_poly.entity_id
_entity_poly.type
_entity_poly.pdbx_seq_one_letter_code
_entity_poly.pdbx_strand_id
1 'polypeptide(L)'
;MDEVVVDPAITIKAIGHQWYWTYEYSDYNSGDEQSLTFDSYTIPEDDPELGQSRLLEVDNRVVVPEKTHLRIIVTPADVPHSWAVPSLGVKCDAVPGRLNQTSISVQREGVYYGQCSEICGTNHAFMPIVVEAVSRKDYGSRLLRRGGNALIPTTPTIEFHNNGPVEESSSSSSSEELATFRNVIAANNEAELYSRITFLENQNYYGLPPQTRPGEYGAIVREHFDQAIHVGHYRRIYDQELLELQILEVKGALQNRLHELMLSEPNLPRILELSPYNNIREHAFSFIEDSTESVSALRHSFQRDIMWGTLTSYIQDISGRGRHSEIYREFYRSFTDENFRQFHGLPLP
;
A
#
# COMPACT_ATOMS: atom_id res chain seq x y z
N MET A 1 0.21 28.89 10.62
CA MET A 1 -0.29 28.40 11.94
C MET A 1 0.88 27.59 12.39
N ASP A 2 1.79 28.25 13.13
CA ASP A 2 3.13 27.72 13.31
C ASP A 2 3.04 26.39 14.03
N GLU A 3 3.43 25.34 13.33
CA GLU A 3 3.57 24.01 13.88
C GLU A 3 4.74 24.01 14.85
N VAL A 4 4.41 24.32 16.10
CA VAL A 4 5.37 24.30 17.21
C VAL A 4 5.92 22.88 17.36
N VAL A 5 7.16 22.68 16.88
CA VAL A 5 7.99 21.53 17.24
C VAL A 5 8.53 21.81 18.62
N VAL A 6 8.08 21.03 19.59
CA VAL A 6 8.58 21.14 20.95
C VAL A 6 10.01 20.58 20.98
N ASP A 7 10.99 21.47 21.07
CA ASP A 7 12.42 21.26 21.40
C ASP A 7 13.10 20.02 20.77
N PRO A 8 13.45 20.05 19.46
CA PRO A 8 14.14 18.96 18.80
C PRO A 8 15.62 18.93 19.19
N ALA A 9 16.15 17.74 19.47
CA ALA A 9 17.55 17.57 19.86
C ALA A 9 18.52 17.52 18.66
N ILE A 10 18.03 17.22 17.46
CA ILE A 10 18.82 17.16 16.23
C ILE A 10 17.96 17.61 15.04
N THR A 11 18.52 18.43 14.16
CA THR A 11 17.95 18.88 12.90
C THR A 11 18.72 18.30 11.71
N ILE A 12 18.00 17.74 10.76
CA ILE A 12 18.52 17.17 9.51
C ILE A 12 17.74 17.79 8.36
N LYS A 13 18.41 18.37 7.37
CA LYS A 13 17.77 18.82 6.14
C LYS A 13 17.78 17.69 5.12
N ALA A 14 16.63 17.40 4.50
CA ALA A 14 16.46 16.46 3.41
C ALA A 14 16.12 17.23 2.14
N ILE A 15 17.03 17.24 1.17
CA ILE A 15 16.92 18.00 -0.07
C ILE A 15 16.63 17.04 -1.23
N GLY A 16 15.50 17.22 -1.91
CA GLY A 16 15.10 16.39 -3.05
C GLY A 16 15.68 16.89 -4.37
N HIS A 17 16.30 16.00 -5.14
CA HIS A 17 16.83 16.23 -6.48
C HIS A 17 16.28 15.18 -7.45
N GLN A 18 16.28 15.45 -8.76
CA GLN A 18 16.03 14.46 -9.81
C GLN A 18 17.29 13.59 -10.01
N TRP A 19 17.36 12.34 -9.57
CA TRP A 19 16.43 11.55 -8.75
C TRP A 19 17.20 10.91 -7.60
N TYR A 20 17.47 11.69 -6.55
CA TYR A 20 18.18 11.29 -5.33
C TYR A 20 17.88 12.25 -4.19
N TRP A 21 18.35 11.93 -2.98
CA TRP A 21 18.21 12.78 -1.80
C TRP A 21 19.57 13.21 -1.28
N THR A 22 19.71 14.48 -0.92
CA THR A 22 20.85 14.98 -0.15
C THR A 22 20.42 15.21 1.30
N TYR A 23 21.26 14.80 2.24
CA TYR A 23 21.02 15.02 3.67
C TYR A 23 22.11 15.88 4.27
N GLU A 24 21.71 16.89 5.04
CA GLU A 24 22.60 17.80 5.74
C GLU A 24 22.28 17.78 7.24
N TYR A 25 23.26 17.46 8.09
CA TYR A 25 23.14 17.51 9.55
C TYR A 25 23.72 18.84 10.03
N SER A 26 22.86 19.86 10.12
CA SER A 26 23.26 21.24 10.42
C SER A 26 23.76 21.45 11.85
N ASP A 27 23.36 20.58 12.78
CA ASP A 27 23.59 20.79 14.21
C ASP A 27 24.98 20.38 14.67
N TYR A 28 25.73 19.65 13.84
CA TYR A 28 27.10 19.20 14.14
C TYR A 28 28.18 20.15 13.62
N ASN A 29 27.82 21.39 13.28
CA ASN A 29 28.77 22.43 12.86
C ASN A 29 29.73 22.77 14.02
N SER A 30 30.94 22.24 13.91
CA SER A 30 32.03 22.49 14.86
C SER A 30 32.96 23.56 14.27
N GLY A 31 32.52 24.83 14.23
CA GLY A 31 33.33 25.94 13.71
C GLY A 31 33.32 26.08 12.18
N ASP A 32 34.44 26.57 11.59
CA ASP A 32 34.63 26.88 10.15
C ASP A 32 34.51 25.66 9.18
N GLU A 33 34.10 24.49 9.67
CA GLU A 33 33.95 23.28 8.88
C GLU A 33 32.51 23.10 8.36
N GLN A 34 32.40 22.60 7.13
CA GLN A 34 31.13 22.37 6.42
C GLN A 34 30.22 21.41 7.20
N SER A 35 28.92 21.71 7.19
CA SER A 35 27.88 20.81 7.69
C SER A 35 28.00 19.43 7.07
N LEU A 36 27.86 18.37 7.90
CA LEU A 36 27.94 16.98 7.44
C LEU A 36 26.83 16.75 6.41
N THR A 37 27.24 16.68 5.13
CA THR A 37 26.33 16.60 3.99
C THR A 37 26.71 15.42 3.11
N PHE A 38 25.73 14.66 2.64
CA PHE A 38 25.96 13.56 1.69
C PHE A 38 24.74 13.30 0.81
N ASP A 39 25.00 12.71 -0.36
CA ASP A 39 23.97 12.24 -1.28
C ASP A 39 23.64 10.76 -1.05
N SER A 40 22.38 10.42 -1.25
CA SER A 40 21.81 9.10 -1.08
C SER A 40 21.15 8.67 -2.39
N TYR A 41 21.81 7.77 -3.10
CA TYR A 41 21.36 7.18 -4.36
C TYR A 41 20.83 5.77 -4.12
N THR A 42 19.87 5.34 -4.95
CA THR A 42 19.46 3.93 -4.98
C THR A 42 20.65 3.06 -5.39
N ILE A 43 20.77 1.88 -4.78
CA ILE A 43 21.70 0.86 -5.27
C ILE A 43 21.14 0.27 -6.59
N PRO A 44 21.95 0.17 -7.67
CA PRO A 44 21.52 -0.44 -8.94
C PRO A 44 21.16 -1.93 -8.82
N GLU A 45 20.26 -2.42 -9.68
CA GLU A 45 19.81 -3.83 -9.68
C GLU A 45 20.91 -4.84 -10.04
N ASP A 46 21.99 -4.40 -10.67
CA ASP A 46 23.12 -5.25 -11.05
C ASP A 46 24.15 -5.45 -9.92
N ASP A 47 23.98 -4.76 -8.77
CA ASP A 47 24.89 -4.82 -7.62
C ASP A 47 24.20 -4.88 -6.22
N PRO A 48 23.07 -5.58 -6.02
CA PRO A 48 22.53 -5.78 -4.67
C PRO A 48 23.29 -6.89 -3.95
N GLU A 49 23.83 -6.60 -2.76
CA GLU A 49 24.34 -7.66 -1.90
C GLU A 49 23.21 -8.58 -1.45
N LEU A 50 23.52 -9.86 -1.21
CA LEU A 50 22.54 -10.86 -0.79
C LEU A 50 21.79 -10.38 0.47
N GLY A 51 20.47 -10.15 0.35
CA GLY A 51 19.61 -9.71 1.45
C GLY A 51 19.24 -8.22 1.43
N GLN A 52 19.77 -7.42 0.51
CA GLN A 52 19.34 -6.04 0.30
C GLN A 52 17.99 -5.95 -0.43
N SER A 53 17.18 -4.97 -0.06
CA SER A 53 15.87 -4.75 -0.68
C SER A 53 15.98 -3.97 -1.98
N ARG A 54 15.59 -4.59 -3.09
CA ARG A 54 15.57 -3.98 -4.43
C ARG A 54 14.76 -2.67 -4.42
N LEU A 55 15.29 -1.62 -5.05
CA LEU A 55 14.70 -0.27 -5.16
C LEU A 55 14.48 0.51 -3.85
N LEU A 56 14.82 -0.08 -2.70
CA LEU A 56 14.69 0.55 -1.39
C LEU A 56 16.04 0.83 -0.76
N GLU A 57 17.05 0.03 -1.09
CA GLU A 57 18.38 0.21 -0.56
C GLU A 57 19.11 1.40 -1.19
N VAL A 58 19.91 2.07 -0.37
CA VAL A 58 20.71 3.22 -0.78
C VAL A 58 22.17 3.02 -0.39
N ASP A 59 23.05 3.69 -1.11
CA ASP A 59 24.48 3.75 -0.77
C ASP A 59 24.72 4.39 0.61
N ASN A 60 24.02 5.50 0.91
CA ASN A 60 24.19 6.28 2.13
C ASN A 60 22.85 6.50 2.86
N ARG A 61 22.55 5.66 3.86
CA ARG A 61 21.34 5.81 4.69
C ARG A 61 21.39 7.07 5.59
N VAL A 62 20.29 7.69 5.93
CA VAL A 62 20.23 8.67 7.03
C VAL A 62 20.42 7.93 8.35
N VAL A 63 21.25 8.40 9.27
CA VAL A 63 21.42 7.78 10.59
C VAL A 63 20.82 8.67 11.64
N VAL A 64 20.06 8.08 12.56
CA VAL A 64 19.37 8.82 13.62
C VAL A 64 19.47 8.08 14.96
N PRO A 65 19.44 8.79 16.10
CA PRO A 65 19.38 8.12 17.40
C PRO A 65 17.94 7.74 17.78
N GLU A 66 17.75 6.55 18.34
CA GLU A 66 16.46 6.18 18.95
C GLU A 66 16.12 7.05 20.17
N LYS A 67 14.82 7.12 20.50
CA LYS A 67 14.23 7.82 21.65
C LYS A 67 14.67 9.28 21.79
N THR A 68 14.86 9.92 20.64
CA THR A 68 15.29 11.32 20.52
C THR A 68 14.30 12.03 19.60
N HIS A 69 13.99 13.29 19.91
CA HIS A 69 13.15 14.12 19.05
C HIS A 69 14.04 14.75 17.98
N LEU A 70 13.70 14.54 16.72
CA LEU A 70 14.47 14.98 15.57
C LEU A 70 13.59 15.91 14.74
N ARG A 71 14.17 16.97 14.18
CA ARG A 71 13.54 17.85 13.19
C ARG A 71 14.11 17.51 11.81
N ILE A 72 13.28 17.17 10.84
CA ILE A 72 13.67 16.96 9.45
C ILE A 72 13.14 18.13 8.62
N ILE A 73 14.00 18.96 8.03
CA ILE A 73 13.61 20.06 7.13
C ILE A 73 13.64 19.57 5.68
N VAL A 74 12.51 19.54 5.00
CA VAL A 74 12.34 18.99 3.66
C VAL A 74 12.17 20.10 2.64
N THR A 75 12.93 20.08 1.55
CA THR A 75 12.82 21.05 0.46
C THR A 75 13.38 20.46 -0.84
N PRO A 76 12.97 20.91 -2.04
CA PRO A 76 13.55 20.41 -3.27
C PRO A 76 14.58 21.42 -3.81
N ALA A 77 15.52 20.92 -4.59
CA ALA A 77 16.41 21.76 -5.39
C ALA A 77 15.89 22.02 -6.82
N ASP A 78 14.94 21.20 -7.30
CA ASP A 78 14.42 21.25 -8.67
C ASP A 78 12.88 21.21 -8.74
N VAL A 79 12.29 20.04 -8.92
CA VAL A 79 10.85 19.80 -9.03
C VAL A 79 10.27 19.41 -7.67
N PRO A 80 8.94 19.41 -7.51
CA PRO A 80 8.34 18.86 -6.29
C PRO A 80 8.74 17.40 -6.07
N HIS A 81 9.13 17.08 -4.83
CA HIS A 81 9.33 15.72 -4.33
C HIS A 81 8.49 15.54 -3.07
N SER A 82 8.54 14.38 -2.43
CA SER A 82 7.95 14.21 -1.10
C SER A 82 8.75 13.22 -0.29
N TRP A 83 9.32 13.68 0.82
CA TRP A 83 10.13 12.85 1.71
C TRP A 83 9.20 12.04 2.59
N ALA A 84 9.09 10.74 2.30
CA ALA A 84 8.17 9.85 2.98
C ALA A 84 8.86 8.58 3.48
N VAL A 85 8.73 8.30 4.79
CA VAL A 85 9.19 7.07 5.46
C VAL A 85 7.99 6.51 6.24
N PRO A 86 7.15 5.66 5.63
CA PRO A 86 5.84 5.27 6.18
C PRO A 86 5.90 4.68 7.60
N SER A 87 6.92 3.87 7.88
CA SER A 87 7.16 3.24 9.19
C SER A 87 7.53 4.22 10.30
N LEU A 88 7.97 5.43 9.95
CA LEU A 88 8.16 6.56 10.87
C LEU A 88 6.97 7.52 10.89
N GLY A 89 5.91 7.21 10.13
CA GLY A 89 4.71 8.04 10.07
C GLY A 89 4.86 9.33 9.30
N VAL A 90 5.93 9.45 8.51
CA VAL A 90 6.42 10.73 8.05
C VAL A 90 6.20 10.85 6.53
N LYS A 91 5.40 11.81 6.04
CA LYS A 91 5.31 12.24 4.63
C LYS A 91 5.17 13.75 4.52
N CYS A 92 6.04 14.44 3.79
CA CYS A 92 5.88 15.86 3.49
C CYS A 92 6.58 16.18 2.20
N ASP A 93 5.87 17.01 1.48
CA ASP A 93 6.23 17.44 0.17
C ASP A 93 7.40 18.40 0.27
N ALA A 94 8.37 18.20 -0.60
CA ALA A 94 9.42 19.14 -0.89
C ALA A 94 8.85 20.08 -1.95
N VAL A 95 8.43 21.29 -1.58
CA VAL A 95 7.84 22.28 -2.50
C VAL A 95 8.87 23.38 -2.83
N PRO A 96 9.14 23.68 -4.10
CA PRO A 96 10.10 24.72 -4.46
C PRO A 96 9.75 26.07 -3.83
N GLY A 97 10.74 26.71 -3.20
CA GLY A 97 10.56 27.98 -2.51
C GLY A 97 9.93 27.87 -1.11
N ARG A 98 9.76 26.65 -0.56
CA ARG A 98 9.34 26.41 0.84
C ARG A 98 10.28 25.45 1.55
N LEU A 99 10.49 25.68 2.84
CA LEU A 99 11.26 24.80 3.73
C LEU A 99 10.30 24.13 4.69
N ASN A 100 10.00 22.86 4.43
CA ASN A 100 8.97 22.11 5.10
C ASN A 100 9.54 21.20 6.20
N GLN A 101 9.47 21.58 7.47
CA GLN A 101 9.92 20.72 8.58
C GLN A 101 9.04 19.49 8.91
N THR A 102 9.53 18.54 9.73
CA THR A 102 8.84 17.47 10.49
C THR A 102 9.56 17.04 11.74
N SER A 103 8.81 16.80 12.81
CA SER A 103 9.35 16.06 13.92
C SER A 103 9.16 14.57 13.68
N ILE A 104 10.26 13.83 13.78
CA ILE A 104 10.22 12.38 13.94
C ILE A 104 10.85 12.01 15.29
N SER A 105 10.35 10.95 15.91
CA SER A 105 11.01 10.33 17.06
C SER A 105 10.95 8.82 16.92
N VAL A 106 12.10 8.20 16.71
CA VAL A 106 12.18 6.77 16.44
C VAL A 106 12.29 6.00 17.76
N GLN A 107 11.31 5.18 18.11
CA GLN A 107 11.25 4.55 19.44
C GLN A 107 12.10 3.28 19.59
N ARG A 108 12.53 2.68 18.47
CA ARG A 108 13.28 1.43 18.44
C ARG A 108 14.43 1.56 17.45
N GLU A 109 15.54 0.87 17.71
CA GLU A 109 16.59 0.69 16.72
C GLU A 109 16.10 -0.11 15.52
N GLY A 110 16.63 0.17 14.33
CA GLY A 110 16.23 -0.51 13.10
C GLY A 110 16.51 0.30 11.85
N VAL A 111 16.09 -0.25 10.71
CA VAL A 111 16.20 0.40 9.40
C VAL A 111 14.79 0.63 8.88
N TYR A 112 14.51 1.87 8.51
CA TYR A 112 13.20 2.38 8.14
C TYR A 112 13.29 2.88 6.71
N TYR A 113 12.59 2.18 5.82
CA TYR A 113 12.60 2.50 4.39
C TYR A 113 11.48 3.46 4.03
N GLY A 114 11.73 4.23 2.98
CA GLY A 114 10.84 5.23 2.44
C GLY A 114 11.12 5.45 0.96
N GLN A 115 10.25 6.21 0.29
CA GLN A 115 10.37 6.56 -1.12
C GLN A 115 9.82 7.96 -1.38
N CYS A 116 10.26 8.58 -2.48
CA CYS A 116 9.63 9.81 -2.95
C CYS A 116 8.13 9.56 -3.22
N SER A 117 7.27 10.40 -2.67
CA SER A 117 5.80 10.24 -2.72
C SER A 117 5.06 11.37 -3.45
N GLU A 118 5.76 12.10 -4.32
CA GLU A 118 5.23 13.12 -5.24
C GLU A 118 5.89 12.94 -6.62
N ILE A 119 5.11 13.07 -7.69
CA ILE A 119 5.60 12.74 -9.04
C ILE A 119 6.69 13.70 -9.51
N CYS A 120 7.93 13.20 -9.60
CA CYS A 120 9.11 14.03 -9.86
C CYS A 120 9.85 13.72 -11.18
N GLY A 121 9.23 12.92 -12.07
CA GLY A 121 9.74 12.63 -13.43
C GLY A 121 10.07 11.16 -13.67
N THR A 122 10.91 10.89 -14.68
CA THR A 122 11.15 9.54 -15.23
C THR A 122 11.64 8.52 -14.19
N ASN A 123 12.55 8.91 -13.29
CA ASN A 123 13.07 8.00 -12.28
C ASN A 123 12.44 8.20 -10.88
N HIS A 124 11.20 8.69 -10.81
CA HIS A 124 10.47 8.92 -9.55
C HIS A 124 10.48 7.70 -8.60
N ALA A 125 10.39 6.48 -9.14
CA ALA A 125 10.41 5.24 -8.36
C ALA A 125 11.80 4.85 -7.81
N PHE A 126 12.88 5.50 -8.26
CA PHE A 126 14.28 5.09 -8.02
C PHE A 126 15.04 6.06 -7.11
N MET A 127 14.31 6.80 -6.26
CA MET A 127 14.91 7.68 -5.25
C MET A 127 14.40 7.34 -3.84
N PRO A 128 14.77 6.16 -3.32
CA PRO A 128 14.38 5.71 -1.99
C PRO A 128 15.05 6.53 -0.89
N ILE A 129 14.49 6.38 0.30
CA ILE A 129 14.94 6.99 1.54
C ILE A 129 15.18 5.84 2.50
N VAL A 130 16.32 5.84 3.19
CA VAL A 130 16.58 4.85 4.23
C VAL A 130 17.02 5.58 5.48
N VAL A 131 16.33 5.35 6.58
CA VAL A 131 16.65 5.90 7.90
C VAL A 131 17.07 4.74 8.80
N GLU A 132 18.31 4.76 9.26
CA GLU A 132 18.90 3.81 10.18
C GLU A 132 18.87 4.42 11.58
N ALA A 133 17.96 3.93 12.42
CA ALA A 133 17.92 4.29 13.83
C ALA A 133 18.85 3.39 14.63
N VAL A 134 19.74 4.01 15.37
CA VAL A 134 20.74 3.33 16.21
C VAL A 134 20.61 3.79 17.65
N SER A 135 21.22 3.03 18.56
CA SER A 135 21.29 3.42 19.97
C SER A 135 21.89 4.82 20.11
N ARG A 136 21.44 5.59 21.11
CA ARG A 136 22.04 6.92 21.40
C ARG A 136 23.55 6.84 21.64
N LYS A 137 24.05 5.71 22.13
CA LYS A 137 25.48 5.47 22.37
C LYS A 137 26.25 5.27 21.06
N ASP A 138 25.64 4.56 20.11
CA ASP A 138 26.28 4.21 18.84
C ASP A 138 26.13 5.32 17.79
N TYR A 139 25.13 6.18 17.95
CA TYR A 139 24.81 7.27 17.03
C TYR A 139 26.01 8.12 16.62
N GLY A 140 26.78 8.67 17.57
CA GLY A 140 27.94 9.50 17.25
C GLY A 140 29.00 8.74 16.43
N SER A 141 29.29 7.48 16.80
CA SER A 141 30.25 6.64 16.07
C SER A 141 29.76 6.28 14.66
N ARG A 142 28.45 6.06 14.50
CA ARG A 142 27.82 5.69 13.23
C ARG A 142 27.73 6.88 12.29
N LEU A 143 27.53 8.08 12.83
CA LEU A 143 27.52 9.34 12.10
C LEU A 143 28.93 9.70 11.60
N LEU A 144 29.94 9.59 12.47
CA LEU A 144 31.34 9.88 12.12
C LEU A 144 31.92 8.92 11.08
N ARG A 145 31.49 7.65 11.08
CA ARG A 145 31.94 6.65 10.07
C ARG A 145 31.50 6.99 8.63
N ARG A 146 30.59 7.95 8.46
CA ARG A 146 30.08 8.41 7.16
C ARG A 146 30.84 9.62 6.61
N GLY A 147 31.50 10.38 7.46
CA GLY A 147 32.53 11.34 7.04
C GLY A 147 33.80 10.57 6.74
N GLY A 148 34.06 10.24 5.48
CA GLY A 148 35.29 9.55 5.10
C GLY A 148 36.54 10.28 5.64
N ASN A 149 37.39 9.54 6.36
CA ASN A 149 38.71 9.90 6.88
C ASN A 149 38.78 10.96 8.01
N ALA A 150 38.51 10.56 9.25
CA ALA A 150 39.20 11.17 10.40
C ALA A 150 39.44 10.13 11.51
N LEU A 151 40.68 10.11 11.98
CA LEU A 151 41.24 9.22 13.00
C LEU A 151 40.47 9.33 14.33
N ILE A 152 40.33 8.22 15.03
CA ILE A 152 39.82 8.16 16.42
C ILE A 152 40.79 8.94 17.32
N PRO A 153 40.30 9.84 18.18
CA PRO A 153 40.64 9.71 19.60
C PRO A 153 39.47 9.99 20.57
N THR A 154 39.33 9.05 21.51
CA THR A 154 38.96 9.15 22.94
C THR A 154 38.14 10.34 23.47
N THR A 155 37.08 9.96 24.19
CA THR A 155 36.20 10.73 25.10
C THR A 155 36.88 11.86 25.88
N PRO A 156 36.21 13.01 26.06
CA PRO A 156 35.99 13.48 27.44
C PRO A 156 34.64 14.16 27.74
N THR A 157 34.24 13.92 28.99
CA THR A 157 33.39 14.63 29.96
C THR A 157 32.88 16.04 29.63
N ILE A 158 31.59 16.29 29.86
CA ILE A 158 30.96 17.63 29.88
C ILE A 158 30.82 18.11 31.34
N GLU A 159 31.43 19.26 31.66
CA GLU A 159 31.12 20.05 32.86
C GLU A 159 30.09 21.14 32.53
N PHE A 160 29.18 21.39 33.48
CA PHE A 160 28.11 22.39 33.37
C PHE A 160 28.58 23.78 33.80
N HIS A 161 28.33 24.80 32.98
CA HIS A 161 28.27 26.18 33.46
C HIS A 161 27.06 26.95 32.92
N ASN A 162 26.31 27.52 33.87
CA ASN A 162 25.28 28.54 33.71
C ASN A 162 25.91 29.89 33.38
N ASN A 163 25.22 30.72 32.60
CA ASN A 163 24.96 32.13 32.92
C ASN A 163 23.90 32.73 31.97
N GLY A 164 23.09 33.64 32.54
CA GLY A 164 21.91 34.25 31.92
C GLY A 164 22.19 35.46 31.00
N PRO A 165 21.29 36.46 30.97
CA PRO A 165 20.48 36.79 29.79
C PRO A 165 21.00 38.00 29.01
N VAL A 166 20.49 38.21 27.77
CA VAL A 166 19.96 39.51 27.26
C VAL A 166 19.72 39.51 25.72
N GLU A 167 18.52 40.02 25.39
CA GLU A 167 18.01 40.81 24.23
C GLU A 167 17.77 40.29 22.80
N GLU A 168 16.62 40.75 22.30
CA GLU A 168 15.96 40.58 21.01
C GLU A 168 16.60 41.41 19.88
N SER A 169 16.60 40.89 18.64
CA SER A 169 16.04 41.60 17.47
C SER A 169 16.04 40.77 16.17
N SER A 170 14.85 40.69 15.56
CA SER A 170 14.52 40.72 14.11
C SER A 170 15.08 39.69 13.09
N SER A 171 14.09 38.95 12.54
CA SER A 171 13.80 38.69 11.11
C SER A 171 14.48 37.52 10.33
N SER A 172 13.58 36.63 9.89
CA SER A 172 13.53 35.88 8.61
C SER A 172 14.36 34.59 8.43
N SER A 173 13.70 33.43 8.41
CA SER A 173 13.55 32.58 7.19
C SER A 173 12.76 31.27 7.45
N SER A 174 11.51 31.25 6.96
CA SER A 174 10.75 30.17 6.29
C SER A 174 10.86 28.66 6.62
N SER A 175 11.59 28.19 7.64
CA SER A 175 11.90 26.75 7.81
C SER A 175 11.20 26.01 8.96
N GLU A 176 10.39 26.69 9.78
CA GLU A 176 9.90 26.19 11.07
C GLU A 176 8.38 25.90 11.17
N GLU A 177 7.65 25.62 10.07
CA GLU A 177 6.17 25.46 10.13
C GLU A 177 5.55 24.13 9.63
N LEU A 178 6.28 23.14 9.11
CA LEU A 178 5.64 21.92 8.53
C LEU A 178 5.69 20.65 9.37
N ALA A 179 6.14 20.78 10.63
CA ALA A 179 6.63 19.63 11.34
C ALA A 179 5.72 18.86 12.26
N THR A 180 4.67 19.52 12.70
CA THR A 180 3.70 19.01 13.66
C THR A 180 2.62 18.17 12.94
N PHE A 181 2.55 18.18 11.60
CA PHE A 181 1.40 17.65 10.85
C PHE A 181 1.53 16.15 10.53
N ARG A 182 2.75 15.59 10.57
CA ARG A 182 3.02 14.19 10.21
C ARG A 182 2.65 13.18 11.32
N ASN A 183 2.56 13.60 12.57
CA ASN A 183 2.41 12.68 13.70
C ASN A 183 1.02 12.02 13.87
N VAL A 184 0.01 12.36 13.05
CA VAL A 184 -1.37 11.86 13.24
C VAL A 184 -1.71 10.63 12.37
N ILE A 185 -1.00 10.33 11.29
CA ILE A 185 -1.47 9.33 10.29
C ILE A 185 -0.83 7.92 10.42
N ALA A 186 0.21 7.75 11.23
CA ALA A 186 1.05 6.54 11.32
C ALA A 186 0.49 5.31 12.09
N ALA A 187 -0.81 5.25 12.42
CA ALA A 187 -1.30 4.31 13.43
C ALA A 187 -1.53 2.85 12.99
N ASN A 188 -1.50 2.50 11.69
CA ASN A 188 -1.60 1.09 11.25
C ASN A 188 -0.35 0.70 10.44
N ASN A 189 0.40 -0.30 10.91
CA ASN A 189 1.77 -0.59 10.48
C ASN A 189 1.82 -1.66 9.37
N GLU A 190 2.59 -1.39 8.32
CA GLU A 190 2.74 -2.18 7.08
C GLU A 190 3.11 -3.66 7.29
N ALA A 191 3.77 -3.99 8.40
CA ALA A 191 4.08 -5.37 8.81
C ALA A 191 2.84 -6.20 9.21
N GLU A 192 1.79 -5.54 9.69
CA GLU A 192 0.51 -6.16 10.03
C GLU A 192 -0.29 -6.46 8.76
N LEU A 193 -0.22 -5.55 7.77
CA LEU A 193 -0.74 -5.75 6.42
C LEU A 193 0.01 -6.85 5.67
N TYR A 194 1.34 -6.89 5.73
CA TYR A 194 2.14 -7.93 5.08
C TYR A 194 1.88 -9.31 5.71
N SER A 195 1.81 -9.40 7.05
CA SER A 195 1.44 -10.64 7.74
C SER A 195 0.00 -11.08 7.38
N ARG A 196 -0.91 -10.13 7.13
CA ARG A 196 -2.27 -10.38 6.64
C ARG A 196 -2.26 -10.89 5.19
N ILE A 197 -1.46 -10.28 4.30
CA ILE A 197 -1.33 -10.65 2.88
C ILE A 197 -0.69 -12.04 2.76
N THR A 198 0.42 -12.30 3.46
CA THR A 198 1.08 -13.62 3.46
C THR A 198 0.20 -14.70 4.13
N PHE A 199 -0.67 -14.32 5.08
CA PHE A 199 -1.72 -15.20 5.60
C PHE A 199 -2.81 -15.48 4.56
N LEU A 200 -3.22 -14.50 3.75
CA LEU A 200 -4.20 -14.63 2.66
C LEU A 200 -3.63 -15.36 1.42
N GLU A 201 -2.34 -15.24 1.12
CA GLU A 201 -1.65 -15.94 0.03
C GLU A 201 -1.43 -17.44 0.34
N ASN A 202 -1.09 -17.77 1.59
CA ASN A 202 -0.92 -19.17 2.04
C ASN A 202 -2.27 -19.87 2.31
N GLN A 203 -3.34 -19.11 2.50
CA GLN A 203 -4.72 -19.58 2.52
C GLN A 203 -5.29 -19.47 1.09
N ASN A 204 -4.83 -20.32 0.16
CA ASN A 204 -5.36 -20.48 -1.20
C ASN A 204 -6.68 -19.70 -1.47
N TYR A 205 -6.60 -18.53 -2.12
CA TYR A 205 -7.77 -17.86 -2.72
C TYR A 205 -8.36 -18.66 -3.91
N TYR A 206 -7.88 -19.88 -4.14
CA TYR A 206 -8.35 -20.82 -5.16
C TYR A 206 -9.61 -21.61 -4.76
N GLY A 207 -10.45 -21.05 -3.87
CA GLY A 207 -11.68 -21.70 -3.42
C GLY A 207 -12.49 -20.85 -2.45
N LEU A 208 -12.95 -19.68 -2.89
CA LEU A 208 -13.88 -18.89 -2.09
C LEU A 208 -15.20 -19.66 -1.92
N PRO A 209 -15.72 -19.78 -0.69
CA PRO A 209 -17.00 -20.43 -0.46
C PRO A 209 -18.13 -19.59 -1.06
N PRO A 210 -19.24 -20.21 -1.50
CA PRO A 210 -20.36 -19.51 -2.13
C PRO A 210 -20.84 -18.34 -1.25
N GLN A 211 -21.12 -17.21 -1.88
CA GLN A 211 -21.65 -16.03 -1.20
C GLN A 211 -22.89 -16.42 -0.39
N THR A 212 -22.86 -16.24 0.92
CA THR A 212 -23.98 -16.59 1.80
C THR A 212 -24.94 -15.41 1.97
N ARG A 213 -24.50 -14.17 1.76
CA ARG A 213 -25.31 -12.95 1.91
C ARG A 213 -25.13 -11.96 0.74
N PRO A 214 -26.17 -11.24 0.31
CA PRO A 214 -26.05 -10.21 -0.71
C PRO A 214 -24.98 -9.16 -0.36
N GLY A 215 -24.13 -8.81 -1.32
CA GLY A 215 -23.09 -7.79 -1.15
C GLY A 215 -21.84 -8.22 -0.36
N GLU A 216 -21.77 -9.45 0.15
CA GLU A 216 -20.60 -9.99 0.88
C GLU A 216 -19.29 -9.88 0.08
N TYR A 217 -19.25 -10.28 -1.19
CA TYR A 217 -18.07 -10.03 -2.03
C TYR A 217 -17.82 -8.54 -2.27
N GLY A 218 -18.86 -7.73 -2.50
CA GLY A 218 -18.69 -6.28 -2.68
C GLY A 218 -18.14 -5.56 -1.43
N ALA A 219 -18.41 -6.10 -0.23
CA ALA A 219 -17.83 -5.63 1.02
C ALA A 219 -16.35 -6.03 1.16
N ILE A 220 -16.03 -7.28 0.83
CA ILE A 220 -14.65 -7.79 0.77
C ILE A 220 -13.82 -7.00 -0.26
N VAL A 221 -14.40 -6.75 -1.43
CA VAL A 221 -13.81 -5.94 -2.49
C VAL A 221 -13.53 -4.52 -1.98
N ARG A 222 -14.50 -3.86 -1.34
CA ARG A 222 -14.28 -2.51 -0.76
C ARG A 222 -13.22 -2.52 0.33
N GLU A 223 -13.23 -3.51 1.20
CA GLU A 223 -12.26 -3.66 2.28
C GLU A 223 -10.83 -3.83 1.75
N HIS A 224 -10.63 -4.62 0.68
CA HIS A 224 -9.33 -4.79 0.04
C HIS A 224 -8.96 -3.63 -0.89
N PHE A 225 -9.94 -3.01 -1.55
CA PHE A 225 -9.76 -1.84 -2.42
C PHE A 225 -9.24 -0.63 -1.63
N ASP A 226 -9.79 -0.38 -0.43
CA ASP A 226 -9.34 0.70 0.45
C ASP A 226 -7.92 0.45 1.03
N GLN A 227 -7.46 -0.80 1.04
CA GLN A 227 -6.11 -1.20 1.51
C GLN A 227 -5.04 -1.12 0.40
N ALA A 228 -5.43 -1.20 -0.88
CA ALA A 228 -4.50 -1.38 -2.00
C ALA A 228 -4.06 -0.08 -2.72
N ILE A 229 -4.58 1.09 -2.30
CA ILE A 229 -4.21 2.37 -2.91
C ILE A 229 -2.84 2.79 -2.36
N HIS A 230 -1.71 2.36 -2.93
CA HIS A 230 -0.46 3.14 -3.06
C HIS A 230 0.62 2.38 -3.89
N VAL A 231 1.25 3.07 -4.85
CA VAL A 231 2.50 2.74 -5.63
C VAL A 231 2.31 2.16 -7.06
N GLY A 232 3.04 2.69 -8.05
CA GLY A 232 2.89 2.34 -9.49
C GLY A 232 3.21 0.89 -9.92
N HIS A 233 3.87 0.07 -9.09
CA HIS A 233 3.99 -1.38 -9.31
C HIS A 233 2.67 -2.10 -9.02
N TYR A 234 1.84 -1.52 -8.13
CA TYR A 234 0.47 -1.97 -7.94
C TYR A 234 -0.26 -1.91 -9.26
N ARG A 235 -0.10 -0.91 -10.13
CA ARG A 235 -0.94 -0.82 -11.34
C ARG A 235 -1.02 -2.11 -12.15
N ARG A 236 0.01 -2.96 -12.25
CA ARG A 236 -0.11 -4.25 -12.96
C ARG A 236 -0.72 -5.39 -12.12
N ILE A 237 -0.37 -5.46 -10.84
CA ILE A 237 -0.91 -6.45 -9.89
C ILE A 237 -2.30 -6.03 -9.43
N TYR A 238 -2.51 -4.79 -9.01
CA TYR A 238 -3.79 -4.10 -8.87
C TYR A 238 -4.63 -4.13 -10.14
N ASP A 239 -4.17 -3.86 -11.37
CA ASP A 239 -5.06 -4.04 -12.54
C ASP A 239 -5.43 -5.53 -12.74
N GLN A 240 -4.63 -6.46 -12.23
CA GLN A 240 -4.98 -7.88 -12.20
C GLN A 240 -5.96 -8.17 -11.06
N GLU A 241 -5.60 -7.92 -9.80
CA GLU A 241 -6.42 -8.10 -8.59
C GLU A 241 -7.72 -7.29 -8.64
N LEU A 242 -7.70 -6.04 -9.09
CA LEU A 242 -8.89 -5.23 -9.32
C LEU A 242 -9.79 -5.88 -10.36
N LEU A 243 -9.24 -6.40 -11.45
CA LEU A 243 -10.05 -7.10 -12.44
C LEU A 243 -10.59 -8.41 -11.86
N GLU A 244 -9.79 -9.18 -11.13
CA GLU A 244 -10.23 -10.42 -10.48
C GLU A 244 -11.35 -10.12 -9.47
N LEU A 245 -11.22 -9.06 -8.68
CA LEU A 245 -12.24 -8.55 -7.76
C LEU A 245 -13.49 -8.05 -8.47
N GLN A 246 -13.35 -7.32 -9.57
CA GLN A 246 -14.47 -6.86 -10.40
C GLN A 246 -15.20 -8.05 -11.04
N ILE A 247 -14.47 -9.05 -11.52
CA ILE A 247 -15.04 -10.30 -12.02
C ILE A 247 -15.82 -11.01 -10.91
N LEU A 248 -15.28 -11.09 -9.69
CA LEU A 248 -15.95 -11.68 -8.54
C LEU A 248 -17.21 -10.89 -8.13
N GLU A 249 -17.16 -9.56 -8.17
CA GLU A 249 -18.33 -8.71 -7.90
C GLU A 249 -19.43 -8.95 -8.93
N VAL A 250 -19.08 -9.01 -10.21
CA VAL A 250 -20.02 -9.29 -11.30
C VAL A 250 -20.59 -10.71 -11.20
N LYS A 251 -19.76 -11.71 -10.91
CA LYS A 251 -20.21 -13.10 -10.64
C LYS A 251 -21.15 -13.15 -9.43
N GLY A 252 -20.85 -12.44 -8.36
CA GLY A 252 -21.72 -12.32 -7.18
C GLY A 252 -23.05 -11.64 -7.51
N ALA A 253 -23.03 -10.56 -8.29
CA ALA A 253 -24.26 -9.90 -8.76
C ALA A 253 -25.12 -10.85 -9.61
N LEU A 254 -24.49 -11.62 -10.50
CA LEU A 254 -25.16 -12.62 -11.32
C LEU A 254 -25.74 -13.76 -10.46
N GLN A 255 -24.99 -14.27 -9.48
CA GLN A 255 -25.44 -15.27 -8.51
C GLN A 255 -26.66 -14.76 -7.73
N ASN A 256 -26.60 -13.53 -7.23
CA ASN A 256 -27.72 -12.89 -6.54
C ASN A 256 -28.94 -12.82 -7.45
N ARG A 257 -28.75 -12.45 -8.72
CA ARG A 257 -29.85 -12.31 -9.65
C ARG A 257 -30.48 -13.65 -10.02
N LEU A 258 -29.68 -14.68 -10.28
CA LEU A 258 -30.16 -16.05 -10.53
C LEU A 258 -30.93 -16.57 -9.31
N HIS A 259 -30.40 -16.34 -8.11
CA HIS A 259 -31.05 -16.72 -6.86
C HIS A 259 -32.39 -16.01 -6.67
N GLU A 260 -32.45 -14.70 -6.86
CA GLU A 260 -33.70 -13.92 -6.79
C GLU A 260 -34.76 -14.40 -7.78
N LEU A 261 -34.35 -14.65 -9.03
CA LEU A 261 -35.27 -15.16 -10.04
C LEU A 261 -35.81 -16.54 -9.67
N MET A 262 -34.95 -17.42 -9.16
CA MET A 262 -35.36 -18.74 -8.68
C MET A 262 -36.31 -18.67 -7.49
N LEU A 263 -36.03 -17.78 -6.53
CA LEU A 263 -36.95 -17.53 -5.41
C LEU A 263 -38.30 -16.97 -5.86
N SER A 264 -38.36 -16.33 -7.03
CA SER A 264 -39.60 -15.81 -7.62
C SER A 264 -40.40 -16.86 -8.41
N GLU A 265 -39.94 -18.11 -8.48
CA GLU A 265 -40.67 -19.16 -9.16
C GLU A 265 -41.91 -19.59 -8.37
N PRO A 266 -43.09 -19.64 -9.02
CA PRO A 266 -44.35 -19.94 -8.33
C PRO A 266 -44.37 -21.36 -7.75
N ASN A 267 -43.62 -22.29 -8.35
CA ASN A 267 -43.54 -23.69 -7.94
C ASN A 267 -42.26 -24.02 -7.16
N LEU A 268 -41.62 -23.03 -6.54
CA LEU A 268 -40.35 -23.22 -5.81
C LEU A 268 -40.35 -24.42 -4.84
N PRO A 269 -41.40 -24.70 -4.04
CA PRO A 269 -41.41 -25.86 -3.15
C PRO A 269 -41.27 -27.18 -3.90
N ARG A 270 -41.93 -27.30 -5.06
CA ARG A 270 -41.87 -28.50 -5.89
C ARG A 270 -40.52 -28.62 -6.61
N ILE A 271 -39.97 -27.49 -7.05
CA ILE A 271 -38.64 -27.40 -7.62
C ILE A 271 -37.59 -27.90 -6.63
N LEU A 272 -37.64 -27.45 -5.37
CA LEU A 272 -36.71 -27.88 -4.31
C LEU A 272 -36.86 -29.36 -3.91
N GLU A 273 -38.08 -29.89 -3.96
CA GLU A 273 -38.33 -31.32 -3.68
C GLU A 273 -37.73 -32.23 -4.76
N LEU A 274 -37.76 -31.78 -6.02
CA LEU A 274 -37.26 -32.54 -7.16
C LEU A 274 -35.77 -32.26 -7.44
N SER A 275 -35.27 -31.07 -7.13
CA SER A 275 -33.87 -30.76 -7.38
C SER A 275 -32.93 -31.69 -6.60
N PRO A 276 -31.84 -32.17 -7.23
CA PRO A 276 -30.76 -32.84 -6.49
C PRO A 276 -29.98 -31.87 -5.58
N TYR A 277 -30.22 -30.56 -5.70
CA TYR A 277 -29.55 -29.52 -4.94
C TYR A 277 -30.54 -28.77 -4.04
N ASN A 278 -30.16 -28.63 -2.77
CA ASN A 278 -31.03 -28.03 -1.75
C ASN A 278 -30.72 -26.54 -1.54
N ASN A 279 -29.58 -26.08 -2.04
CA ASN A 279 -29.08 -24.73 -1.87
C ASN A 279 -28.93 -24.04 -3.22
N ILE A 280 -29.96 -23.27 -3.59
CA ILE A 280 -30.03 -22.52 -4.86
C ILE A 280 -28.81 -21.61 -5.03
N ARG A 281 -28.37 -20.97 -3.94
CA ARG A 281 -27.32 -19.97 -3.97
C ARG A 281 -25.95 -20.63 -4.22
N GLU A 282 -25.68 -21.73 -3.54
CA GLU A 282 -24.47 -22.52 -3.75
C GLU A 282 -24.41 -23.15 -5.15
N HIS A 283 -25.53 -23.67 -5.65
CA HIS A 283 -25.54 -24.17 -7.02
C HIS A 283 -25.38 -23.04 -8.04
N ALA A 284 -25.99 -21.88 -7.83
CA ALA A 284 -25.79 -20.73 -8.71
C ALA A 284 -24.31 -20.32 -8.79
N PHE A 285 -23.55 -20.47 -7.70
CA PHE A 285 -22.11 -20.26 -7.71
C PHE A 285 -21.39 -21.31 -8.60
N SER A 286 -21.60 -22.60 -8.35
CA SER A 286 -20.95 -23.66 -9.14
C SER A 286 -21.29 -23.56 -10.63
N PHE A 287 -22.55 -23.24 -10.96
CA PHE A 287 -22.97 -23.03 -12.34
C PHE A 287 -22.23 -21.86 -13.01
N ILE A 288 -22.03 -20.75 -12.30
CA ILE A 288 -21.28 -19.60 -12.82
C ILE A 288 -19.80 -19.95 -13.00
N GLU A 289 -19.21 -20.70 -12.07
CA GLU A 289 -17.83 -21.17 -12.20
C GLU A 289 -17.65 -22.15 -13.36
N ASP A 290 -18.63 -23.01 -13.66
CA ASP A 290 -18.56 -23.95 -14.79
C ASP A 290 -18.82 -23.27 -16.15
N SER A 291 -19.65 -22.22 -16.17
CA SER A 291 -20.00 -21.46 -17.38
C SER A 291 -18.99 -20.37 -17.75
N THR A 292 -17.98 -20.15 -16.91
CA THR A 292 -16.92 -19.16 -17.15
C THR A 292 -15.54 -19.78 -16.93
N GLU A 293 -14.53 -19.38 -17.70
CA GLU A 293 -13.14 -19.77 -17.39
C GLU A 293 -12.73 -19.40 -15.95
N SER A 294 -11.85 -20.22 -15.35
CA SER A 294 -11.33 -19.91 -14.02
C SER A 294 -10.52 -18.61 -14.04
N VAL A 295 -10.75 -17.77 -13.05
CA VAL A 295 -10.02 -16.50 -12.82
C VAL A 295 -8.51 -16.76 -12.73
N SER A 296 -8.13 -17.89 -12.14
CA SER A 296 -6.74 -18.36 -12.00
C SER A 296 -6.01 -18.63 -13.32
N ALA A 297 -6.75 -18.83 -14.43
CA ALA A 297 -6.21 -19.15 -15.74
C ALA A 297 -5.93 -17.91 -16.60
N LEU A 298 -6.32 -16.71 -16.15
CA LEU A 298 -6.30 -15.46 -16.93
C LEU A 298 -4.91 -14.79 -16.93
N ARG A 299 -3.91 -15.44 -17.56
CA ARG A 299 -2.53 -14.92 -17.60
C ARG A 299 -2.32 -13.79 -18.61
N HIS A 300 -3.18 -13.66 -19.63
CA HIS A 300 -3.05 -12.67 -20.69
C HIS A 300 -4.24 -11.69 -20.73
N SER A 301 -3.99 -10.44 -21.16
CA SER A 301 -5.02 -9.39 -21.24
C SER A 301 -6.19 -9.77 -22.16
N PHE A 302 -5.92 -10.53 -23.24
CA PHE A 302 -6.97 -10.98 -24.15
C PHE A 302 -7.99 -11.94 -23.49
N GLN A 303 -7.53 -12.85 -22.62
CA GLN A 303 -8.43 -13.78 -21.90
C GLN A 303 -9.30 -13.01 -20.90
N ARG A 304 -8.73 -11.98 -20.28
CA ARG A 304 -9.42 -11.05 -19.38
C ARG A 304 -10.55 -10.31 -20.10
N ASP A 305 -10.30 -9.81 -21.31
CA ASP A 305 -11.30 -9.11 -22.12
C ASP A 305 -12.45 -10.05 -22.55
N ILE A 306 -12.15 -11.31 -22.89
CA ILE A 306 -13.17 -12.33 -23.22
C ILE A 306 -14.04 -12.61 -22.01
N MET A 307 -13.44 -12.88 -20.85
CA MET A 307 -14.16 -13.15 -19.60
C MET A 307 -15.11 -12.00 -19.24
N TRP A 308 -14.58 -10.78 -19.28
CA TRP A 308 -15.34 -9.58 -19.00
C TRP A 308 -16.51 -9.39 -19.98
N GLY A 309 -16.28 -9.65 -21.27
CA GLY A 309 -17.32 -9.64 -22.30
C GLY A 309 -18.44 -10.65 -22.04
N THR A 310 -18.09 -11.89 -21.68
CA THR A 310 -19.07 -12.96 -21.36
C THR A 310 -19.93 -12.57 -20.16
N LEU A 311 -19.31 -12.16 -19.06
CA LEU A 311 -20.03 -11.75 -17.84
C LEU A 311 -20.93 -10.54 -18.08
N THR A 312 -20.46 -9.56 -18.87
CA THR A 312 -21.26 -8.40 -19.25
C THR A 312 -22.48 -8.80 -20.07
N SER A 313 -22.32 -9.75 -21.00
CA SER A 313 -23.43 -10.27 -21.80
C SER A 313 -24.48 -10.96 -20.94
N TYR A 314 -24.05 -11.78 -19.98
CA TYR A 314 -24.95 -12.42 -19.01
C TYR A 314 -25.72 -11.43 -18.16
N ILE A 315 -25.06 -10.39 -17.64
CA ILE A 315 -25.70 -9.34 -16.86
C ILE A 315 -26.73 -8.57 -17.72
N GLN A 316 -26.40 -8.26 -18.98
CA GLN A 316 -27.33 -7.57 -19.87
C GLN A 316 -28.55 -8.44 -20.21
N ASP A 317 -28.35 -9.72 -20.50
CA ASP A 317 -29.43 -10.64 -20.84
C ASP A 317 -30.37 -10.86 -19.64
N ILE A 318 -29.83 -11.12 -18.44
CA ILE A 318 -30.63 -11.34 -17.23
C ILE A 318 -31.34 -10.07 -16.77
N SER A 319 -30.73 -8.89 -16.94
CA SER A 319 -31.35 -7.61 -16.59
C SER A 319 -32.47 -7.22 -17.56
N GLY A 320 -32.31 -7.52 -18.85
CA GLY A 320 -33.29 -7.20 -19.88
C GLY A 320 -34.46 -8.20 -19.95
N ARG A 321 -34.20 -9.49 -19.73
CA ARG A 321 -35.18 -10.57 -19.96
C ARG A 321 -35.63 -11.30 -18.69
N GLY A 322 -34.95 -11.10 -17.56
CA GLY A 322 -35.26 -11.78 -16.30
C GLY A 322 -35.28 -13.30 -16.48
N ARG A 323 -36.42 -13.94 -16.17
CA ARG A 323 -36.63 -15.40 -16.34
C ARG A 323 -36.58 -15.91 -17.78
N HIS A 324 -36.67 -15.01 -18.76
CA HIS A 324 -36.56 -15.37 -20.18
C HIS A 324 -35.13 -15.27 -20.71
N SER A 325 -34.17 -14.88 -19.87
CA SER A 325 -32.75 -14.90 -20.21
C SER A 325 -32.28 -16.32 -20.47
N GLU A 326 -31.34 -16.47 -21.39
CA GLU A 326 -30.76 -17.75 -21.77
C GLU A 326 -29.98 -18.34 -20.60
N ILE A 327 -29.18 -17.50 -19.93
CA ILE A 327 -28.44 -17.93 -18.75
C ILE A 327 -29.33 -18.42 -17.60
N TYR A 328 -30.47 -17.77 -17.34
CA TYR A 328 -31.37 -18.25 -16.29
C TYR A 328 -32.01 -19.59 -16.65
N ARG A 329 -32.32 -19.82 -17.93
CA ARG A 329 -32.87 -21.10 -18.39
C ARG A 329 -31.85 -22.22 -18.30
N GLU A 330 -30.59 -21.95 -18.62
CA GLU A 330 -29.50 -22.92 -18.44
C GLU A 330 -29.27 -23.22 -16.97
N PHE A 331 -29.26 -22.20 -16.12
CA PHE A 331 -29.18 -22.37 -14.67
C PHE A 331 -30.35 -23.21 -14.13
N TYR A 332 -31.58 -22.89 -14.54
CA TYR A 332 -32.78 -23.64 -14.11
C TYR A 332 -32.71 -25.11 -14.53
N ARG A 333 -32.28 -25.37 -15.77
CA ARG A 333 -32.08 -26.73 -16.31
C ARG A 333 -31.04 -27.51 -15.53
N SER A 334 -29.91 -26.85 -15.22
CA SER A 334 -28.83 -27.42 -14.43
C SER A 334 -29.29 -27.73 -13.01
N PHE A 335 -29.97 -26.77 -12.36
CA PHE A 335 -30.47 -26.91 -11.00
C PHE A 335 -31.48 -28.04 -10.85
N THR A 336 -32.36 -28.20 -11.83
CA THR A 336 -33.43 -29.22 -11.77
C THR A 336 -33.02 -30.55 -12.40
N ASP A 337 -31.83 -30.62 -12.99
CA ASP A 337 -31.31 -31.75 -13.76
C ASP A 337 -32.30 -32.22 -14.86
N GLU A 338 -32.85 -31.26 -15.62
CA GLU A 338 -33.89 -31.55 -16.62
C GLU A 338 -33.45 -32.59 -17.63
N ASN A 339 -32.19 -32.56 -18.07
CA ASN A 339 -31.67 -33.48 -19.08
C ASN A 339 -31.69 -34.94 -18.58
N PHE A 340 -31.22 -35.18 -17.35
CA PHE A 340 -31.28 -36.49 -16.72
C PHE A 340 -32.73 -36.95 -16.53
N ARG A 341 -33.61 -36.05 -16.07
CA ARG A 341 -35.03 -36.34 -15.86
C ARG A 341 -35.74 -36.70 -17.15
N GLN A 342 -35.53 -35.95 -18.23
CA GLN A 342 -36.09 -36.23 -19.54
C GLN A 342 -35.59 -37.58 -20.06
N PHE A 343 -34.29 -37.85 -19.94
CA PHE A 343 -33.70 -39.12 -20.38
C PHE A 343 -34.29 -40.33 -19.63
N HIS A 344 -34.57 -40.19 -18.32
CA HIS A 344 -35.14 -41.24 -17.49
C HIS A 344 -36.67 -41.22 -17.36
N GLY A 345 -37.36 -40.32 -18.07
CA GLY A 345 -38.83 -40.18 -18.01
C GLY A 345 -39.36 -39.74 -16.63
N LEU A 346 -38.54 -39.05 -15.84
CA LEU A 346 -38.91 -38.51 -14.54
C LEU A 346 -39.72 -37.21 -14.68
N PRO A 347 -40.57 -36.87 -13.69
CA PRO A 347 -41.35 -35.62 -13.72
C PRO A 347 -40.43 -34.40 -13.77
N LEU A 348 -40.76 -33.43 -14.62
CA LEU A 348 -40.13 -32.11 -14.62
C LEU A 348 -40.83 -31.20 -13.59
N PRO A 349 -40.06 -30.36 -12.88
CA PRO A 349 -40.59 -29.44 -11.88
C PRO A 349 -41.44 -28.29 -12.43
#